data_AF-A0A2W5RW62-F1
#
_entry.id   AF-A0A2W5RW62-F1
#
_cell.length_a   1.000
_cell.length_b   1.000
_cell.length_c   1.000
_cell.angle_alpha   90.00
_cell.angle_beta   90.00
_cell.angle_gamma   90.00
#
_symmetry.space_group_name_H-M   'P 1'
#
loop_
_entity.id
_entity.type
_entity.pdbx_description
1 polymer ?
#
loop_
_entity_poly.entity_id
_entity_poly.type
_entity_poly.pdbx_seq_one_letter_code
_entity_poly.pdbx_strand_id
1 'polypeptide(L)'
;LAHDERLLRVVFPERPGALLKFLSLMRPNWNISLFRYRNQGADYGRILVGLQVPDADKPAFAEFLDTLGYPYIEETANPAYRLFLQS
;
A
#
# COMPACT_ATOMS: atom_id res chain seq x y z
N LEU A 1 10.49 -6.76 -7.69
CA LEU A 1 9.11 -6.92 -7.19
C LEU A 1 8.92 -8.37 -6.80
N ALA A 2 8.31 -8.60 -5.64
CA ALA A 2 7.96 -9.96 -5.21
C ALA A 2 6.87 -10.55 -6.13
N HIS A 3 6.71 -11.87 -6.13
CA HIS A 3 5.61 -12.51 -6.86
C HIS A 3 4.26 -11.98 -6.36
N ASP A 4 3.35 -11.72 -7.29
CA ASP A 4 2.02 -11.15 -7.04
C ASP A 4 2.00 -9.83 -6.25
N GLU A 5 3.09 -9.06 -6.34
CA GLU A 5 3.21 -7.80 -5.61
C GLU A 5 2.38 -6.68 -6.25
N ARG A 6 1.57 -6.02 -5.41
CA ARG A 6 0.84 -4.78 -5.69
C ARG A 6 1.46 -3.66 -4.89
N LEU A 7 1.82 -2.57 -5.56
CA LEU A 7 2.41 -1.39 -4.91
C LEU A 7 1.37 -0.29 -4.76
N LEU A 8 1.19 0.18 -3.53
CA LEU A 8 0.28 1.27 -3.20
C LEU A 8 1.04 2.41 -2.55
N ARG A 9 0.81 3.62 -3.06
CA ARG A 9 1.22 4.86 -2.40
C ARG A 9 0.00 5.49 -1.76
N VAL A 10 -0.05 5.52 -0.43
CA VAL A 10 -1.20 6.02 0.34
C VAL A 10 -0.81 7.29 1.08
N VAL A 11 -1.71 8.27 1.11
CA VAL A 11 -1.56 9.52 1.86
C VAL A 11 -2.45 9.48 3.09
N PHE A 12 -1.85 9.56 4.27
CA PHE A 12 -2.57 9.67 5.53
C PHE A 12 -2.63 11.13 5.98
N PRO A 13 -3.81 11.60 6.44
CA PRO A 13 -3.86 12.86 7.19
C PRO A 13 -3.07 12.68 8.50
N GLU A 14 -2.54 13.76 9.06
CA GLU A 14 -1.87 13.78 10.36
C GLU A 14 -2.89 13.56 11.51
N ARG A 15 -3.45 12.35 11.58
CA ARG A 15 -4.33 11.87 12.63
C ARG A 15 -3.73 10.61 13.24
N PRO A 16 -3.55 10.56 14.57
CA PRO A 16 -3.12 9.35 15.25
C PRO A 16 -3.99 8.15 14.87
N GLY A 17 -3.38 7.00 14.58
CA GLY A 17 -4.07 5.75 14.29
C GLY A 17 -4.48 5.50 12.84
N ALA A 18 -4.25 6.44 11.90
CA ALA A 18 -4.61 6.24 10.49
C ALA A 18 -3.91 5.02 9.87
N LEU A 19 -2.63 4.81 10.19
CA LEU A 19 -1.86 3.65 9.75
C LEU A 19 -2.37 2.34 10.35
N LEU A 20 -2.71 2.33 11.65
CA LEU A 20 -3.26 1.13 12.30
C LEU A 20 -4.61 0.77 11.68
N LYS A 21 -5.45 1.75 11.38
CA LYS A 21 -6.71 1.54 10.66
C LYS A 21 -6.47 0.92 9.28
N PHE A 22 -5.50 1.44 8.53
CA PHE A 22 -5.10 0.87 7.23
C PHE A 22 -4.71 -0.61 7.35
N LEU A 23 -3.83 -0.94 8.30
CA LEU A 23 -3.40 -2.32 8.52
C LEU A 23 -4.55 -3.24 8.97
N SER A 24 -5.52 -2.72 9.74
CA SER A 24 -6.69 -3.50 10.18
C SER A 24 -7.69 -3.83 9.08
N LEU A 25 -7.69 -3.05 7.98
CA LEU A 25 -8.53 -3.32 6.81
C LEU A 25 -7.91 -4.37 5.87
N MET A 26 -6.60 -4.63 6.01
CA MET A 26 -5.88 -5.59 5.20
C MET A 26 -6.25 -7.02 5.58
N ARG A 27 -6.36 -7.92 4.60
CA ARG A 27 -6.57 -9.34 4.91
C ARG A 27 -5.33 -9.94 5.58
N PRO A 28 -5.48 -10.80 6.60
CA PRO A 28 -4.34 -11.37 7.34
C PRO A 28 -3.40 -12.24 6.51
N ASN A 29 -3.85 -12.74 5.36
CA ASN A 29 -3.10 -13.61 4.47
C ASN A 29 -2.26 -12.85 3.43
N TRP A 30 -2.35 -11.51 3.37
CA TRP A 30 -1.52 -10.71 2.47
C TRP A 30 -0.22 -10.33 3.17
N ASN A 31 0.89 -10.77 2.59
CA ASN A 31 2.22 -10.42 3.10
C ASN A 31 2.59 -9.00 2.68
N ILE A 32 3.17 -8.24 3.62
CA ILE A 32 3.77 -6.93 3.33
C ILE A 32 5.21 -7.16 2.88
N SER A 33 5.48 -7.03 1.59
CA SER A 33 6.81 -7.17 0.98
C SER A 33 7.63 -5.88 1.03
N LEU A 34 6.97 -4.73 1.11
CA LEU A 34 7.60 -3.43 1.21
C LEU A 34 6.80 -2.54 2.14
N PHE A 35 7.49 -1.83 3.04
CA PHE A 35 6.86 -0.79 3.85
C PHE A 35 7.84 0.37 4.03
N ARG A 36 7.57 1.49 3.35
CA ARG A 36 8.29 2.75 3.57
C ARG A 36 7.33 3.82 4.05
N TYR A 37 7.64 4.41 5.19
CA TYR A 37 6.94 5.57 5.72
C TYR A 37 7.82 6.81 5.58
N ARG A 38 7.27 7.90 5.06
CA ARG A 38 7.93 9.21 5.04
C ARG A 38 7.03 10.23 5.71
N ASN A 39 7.52 10.79 6.82
CA ASN A 39 6.94 11.98 7.41
C ASN A 39 7.58 13.21 6.74
N GLN A 40 6.79 13.99 6.01
CA GLN A 40 7.21 15.31 5.55
C GLN A 40 6.39 16.31 6.35
N GLY A 41 7.03 16.94 7.34
CA GLY A 41 6.34 17.81 8.29
C GLY A 41 5.44 18.83 7.60
N ALA A 42 4.15 18.73 7.90
CA ALA A 42 3.25 19.82 8.28
C ALA A 42 1.80 19.32 8.41
N ASP A 43 1.35 18.33 7.63
CA ASP A 43 -0.07 17.88 7.70
C ASP A 43 -0.36 16.47 7.15
N TYR A 44 0.63 15.80 6.51
CA TYR A 44 0.37 14.53 5.80
C TYR A 44 1.56 13.56 5.86
N GLY A 45 1.28 12.31 6.24
CA GLY A 45 2.20 11.18 6.12
C GLY A 45 2.00 10.46 4.78
N ARG A 46 3.08 9.98 4.17
CA ARG A 46 3.00 9.14 2.96
C ARG A 46 3.60 7.77 3.25
N ILE A 47 2.87 6.72 2.88
CA ILE A 47 3.43 5.37 2.80
C ILE A 47 3.56 4.91 1.36
N LEU A 48 4.59 4.13 1.11
CA LEU A 48 4.67 3.21 -0.01
C LEU A 48 4.67 1.80 0.57
N VAL A 49 3.67 1.01 0.20
CA VAL A 49 3.48 -0.35 0.68
C VAL A 49 3.42 -1.32 -0.51
N GLY A 50 4.11 -2.44 -0.39
CA GLY A 50 4.04 -3.58 -1.29
C GLY A 50 3.28 -4.70 -0.60
N LEU A 51 2.25 -5.21 -1.27
CA LEU A 51 1.39 -6.28 -0.78
C LEU A 51 1.45 -7.45 -1.76
N GLN A 52 1.71 -8.65 -1.27
CA GLN A 52 1.55 -9.86 -2.08
C GLN A 52 0.07 -10.25 -2.09
N VAL A 53 -0.57 -10.06 -3.24
CA VAL A 53 -2.00 -10.29 -3.43
C VAL A 53 -2.15 -11.35 -4.52
N PRO A 54 -2.36 -12.62 -4.14
CA PRO A 54 -2.54 -13.70 -5.10
C PRO A 54 -3.64 -13.38 -6.11
N ASP A 55 -3.53 -13.92 -7.31
CA ASP A 55 -4.50 -13.68 -8.38
C ASP A 55 -5.96 -13.97 -7.99
N ALA A 56 -6.18 -14.98 -7.13
CA ALA A 56 -7.49 -15.34 -6.60
C ALA A 56 -8.09 -14.24 -5.69
N ASP A 57 -7.25 -13.41 -5.06
CA ASP A 57 -7.66 -12.36 -4.13
C ASP A 57 -7.83 -11.00 -4.80
N LYS A 58 -7.66 -10.90 -6.13
CA LYS A 58 -7.91 -9.67 -6.90
C LYS A 58 -9.27 -9.01 -6.60
N PRO A 59 -10.39 -9.76 -6.49
CA PRO A 59 -11.68 -9.17 -6.13
C PRO A 59 -11.69 -8.58 -4.72
N ALA A 60 -11.11 -9.29 -3.75
CA ALA A 60 -10.99 -8.82 -2.37
C ALA A 60 -10.06 -7.59 -2.26
N PHE A 61 -9.04 -7.51 -3.11
CA PHE A 61 -8.17 -6.34 -3.20
C PHE A 61 -8.89 -5.11 -3.74
N ALA A 62 -9.76 -5.27 -4.74
CA ALA A 62 -10.61 -4.17 -5.20
C ALA A 62 -11.51 -3.65 -4.07
N GLU A 63 -12.18 -4.55 -3.33
CA GLU A 63 -13.01 -4.19 -2.18
C GLU A 63 -12.20 -3.47 -1.07
N PHE A 64 -10.98 -3.92 -0.80
CA PHE A 64 -10.07 -3.26 0.13
C PHE A 64 -9.75 -1.82 -0.31
N LEU A 65 -9.50 -1.59 -1.61
CA LEU A 65 -9.23 -0.26 -2.14
C LEU A 65 -10.48 0.65 -2.05
N ASP A 66 -11.66 0.12 -2.32
CA ASP A 66 -12.94 0.84 -2.20
C ASP A 66 -13.24 1.24 -0.75
N THR A 67 -12.84 0.42 0.22
CA THR A 67 -13.07 0.64 1.65
C THR A 67 -11.94 1.42 2.35
N LEU A 68 -10.85 1.70 1.64
CA LEU A 68 -9.63 2.29 2.20
C LEU A 68 -9.88 3.66 2.84
N GLY A 69 -10.73 4.47 2.22
CA GLY A 69 -11.09 5.80 2.72
C GLY A 69 -9.93 6.81 2.76
N TYR A 70 -8.81 6.51 2.11
CA TYR A 70 -7.63 7.36 2.01
C TYR A 70 -7.23 7.55 0.54
N PRO A 71 -6.71 8.73 0.16
CA PRO A 71 -6.14 8.92 -1.16
C PRO A 71 -5.00 7.92 -1.39
N TYR A 72 -5.09 7.15 -2.46
CA TYR A 72 -4.05 6.20 -2.86
C TYR A 72 -3.78 6.29 -4.36
N ILE A 73 -2.57 5.87 -4.75
CA ILE A 73 -2.18 5.64 -6.14
C ILE A 73 -1.61 4.24 -6.21
N GLU A 74 -2.11 3.45 -7.15
CA GLU A 74 -1.50 2.16 -7.47
C GLU A 74 -0.29 2.38 -8.37
N GLU A 75 0.88 1.98 -7.87
CA GLU A 75 2.17 2.15 -8.54
C GLU A 75 2.71 0.82 -9.10
N THR A 76 1.92 -0.25 -9.05
CA THR A 76 2.31 -1.62 -9.49
C THR A 76 2.90 -1.63 -10.91
N ALA A 77 2.28 -0.87 -11.83
CA ALA A 77 2.70 -0.83 -13.23
C ALA A 77 3.87 0.13 -13.50
N ASN A 78 4.28 0.95 -12.53
CA ASN A 78 5.25 2.03 -12.75
C ASN A 78 6.66 1.46 -13.01
N PRO A 79 7.27 1.77 -14.17
CA PRO A 79 8.54 1.19 -14.58
C PRO A 79 9.71 1.58 -13.69
N ALA A 80 9.68 2.77 -13.07
CA ALA A 80 10.74 3.21 -12.16
C ALA A 80 10.85 2.29 -10.94
N TYR A 81 9.72 1.84 -10.38
CA TYR A 81 9.75 0.93 -9.24
C TYR A 81 10.32 -0.44 -9.58
N ARG A 82 10.08 -0.94 -10.80
CA ARG A 82 10.72 -2.17 -11.27
C ARG A 82 12.24 -2.02 -11.35
N LEU A 83 12.72 -0.86 -11.81
CA LEU A 83 14.16 -0.60 -11.98
C LEU A 83 14.91 -0.45 -10.66
N PHE A 84 14.30 0.16 -9.64
CA PHE A 84 15.01 0.55 -8.41
C PHE A 84 14.67 -0.28 -7.16
N LEU A 85 13.66 -1.15 -7.20
CA LEU A 85 13.28 -2.03 -6.08
C LEU A 85 13.63 -3.51 -6.32
N GLN A 86 14.34 -3.85 -7.40
CA GLN A 86 14.75 -5.22 -7.74
C GLN A 86 16.14 -5.63 -7.16
N SER A 87 16.67 -4.90 -6.18
CA SER A 87 17.95 -5.24 -5.51
C SER A 87 17.86 -6.48 -4.63
#